data_AF-A0A3A8JFS9-F1
#
_entry.id   AF-A0A3A8JFS9-F1
#
_cell.length_a   1.000
_cell.length_b   1.000
_cell.length_c   1.000
_cell.angle_alpha   90.00
_cell.angle_beta   90.00
_cell.angle_gamma   90.00
#
_symmetry.space_group_name_H-M   'P 1'
#
loop_
_entity.id
_entity.type
_entity.pdbx_description
1 polymer ?
#
loop_
_entity_poly.entity_id
_entity_poly.type
_entity_poly.pdbx_seq_one_letter_code
_entity_poly.pdbx_strand_id
1 'polypeptide(L)'
;PRPVRFDVESDPPGAEVKLNGRVRGNTPLVINHTPDTPGLADVEVSFAMDGYQTVSKTYSGEPGTTVNVSIKLPRIKKQGPKPTKAPGSSYKDDPYQ
;
A
#
# COMPACT_ATOMS: atom_id res chain seq x y z
N PRO A 1 6.90 -6.75 -19.77
CA PRO A 1 7.33 -6.27 -18.44
C PRO A 1 7.46 -7.43 -17.44
N ARG A 2 8.53 -7.47 -16.64
CA ARG A 2 8.67 -8.50 -15.58
C ARG A 2 7.84 -8.08 -14.36
N PRO A 3 7.08 -8.98 -13.74
CA PRO A 3 6.37 -8.66 -12.51
C PRO A 3 7.36 -8.45 -11.36
N VAL A 4 7.05 -7.53 -10.46
CA VAL A 4 7.67 -7.37 -9.15
C VAL A 4 6.84 -8.15 -8.15
N ARG A 5 7.49 -8.99 -7.35
CA ARG A 5 6.83 -9.80 -6.33
C ARG A 5 6.95 -9.09 -4.98
N PHE A 6 5.85 -8.69 -4.38
CA PHE A 6 5.81 -8.11 -3.05
C PHE A 6 5.30 -9.15 -2.06
N ASP A 7 6.18 -9.61 -1.17
CA ASP A 7 5.83 -10.55 -0.11
C ASP A 7 5.40 -9.75 1.11
N VAL A 8 4.09 -9.65 1.33
CA VAL A 8 3.48 -8.77 2.33
C VAL A 8 3.10 -9.54 3.59
N GLU A 9 3.74 -9.18 4.69
CA GLU A 9 3.55 -9.77 6.02
C GLU A 9 3.29 -8.69 7.06
N SER A 10 2.44 -8.99 8.03
CA SER A 10 2.26 -8.12 9.20
C SER A 10 2.23 -8.88 10.50
N ASP A 11 2.66 -8.20 11.56
CA ASP A 11 2.54 -8.65 12.95
C ASP A 11 1.63 -7.68 13.73
N PRO A 12 0.41 -8.08 14.10
CA PRO A 12 -0.21 -9.41 13.90
C PRO A 12 -0.67 -9.70 12.46
N PRO A 13 -0.85 -10.99 12.09
CA PRO A 13 -1.42 -11.38 10.80
C PRO A 13 -2.93 -11.11 10.73
N GLY A 14 -3.47 -11.02 9.51
CA GLY A 14 -4.89 -10.72 9.26
C GLY A 14 -5.18 -9.24 9.00
N ALA A 15 -4.16 -8.44 8.71
CA ALA A 15 -4.33 -7.03 8.39
C ALA A 15 -4.82 -6.89 6.95
N GLU A 16 -5.83 -6.07 6.71
CA GLU A 16 -6.30 -5.71 5.38
C GLU A 16 -5.21 -4.90 4.66
N VAL A 17 -4.74 -5.43 3.53
CA VAL A 17 -3.73 -4.83 2.67
C VAL A 17 -4.41 -4.20 1.47
N LYS A 18 -4.12 -2.91 1.26
CA LYS A 18 -4.50 -2.16 0.06
C LYS A 18 -3.24 -1.80 -0.72
N LEU A 19 -3.25 -2.05 -2.02
CA LEU A 19 -2.19 -1.62 -2.92
C LEU A 19 -2.74 -0.55 -3.87
N ASN A 20 -2.15 0.65 -3.86
CA ASN A 20 -2.62 1.82 -4.61
C ASN A 20 -4.12 2.07 -4.41
N GLY A 21 -4.58 1.99 -3.16
CA GLY A 21 -5.99 2.16 -2.79
C GLY A 21 -6.92 0.96 -3.08
N ARG A 22 -6.44 -0.09 -3.77
CA ARG A 22 -7.23 -1.31 -4.04
C ARG A 22 -6.97 -2.39 -2.99
N VAL A 23 -8.02 -2.87 -2.35
CA VAL A 23 -7.93 -4.01 -1.41
C VAL A 23 -7.43 -5.24 -2.16
N ARG A 24 -6.31 -5.81 -1.70
CA ARG A 24 -5.70 -7.02 -2.27
C ARG A 24 -6.03 -8.26 -1.47
N GLY A 25 -6.29 -8.11 -0.17
CA GLY A 25 -6.59 -9.20 0.74
C GLY A 25 -6.08 -8.91 2.14
N ASN A 26 -5.82 -9.96 2.91
CA ASN A 26 -5.28 -9.88 4.26
C ASN A 26 -3.86 -10.48 4.30
N THR A 27 -3.01 -9.99 5.22
CA THR A 27 -1.69 -10.57 5.46
C THR A 27 -1.77 -11.95 6.14
N PRO A 28 -0.83 -12.88 5.85
CA PRO A 28 0.26 -12.79 4.87
C PRO A 28 -0.24 -13.02 3.42
N LEU A 29 0.25 -12.21 2.48
CA LEU A 29 -0.23 -12.16 1.09
C LEU A 29 0.93 -11.86 0.14
N VAL A 30 0.95 -12.52 -1.02
CA VAL A 30 1.92 -12.25 -2.10
C VAL A 30 1.26 -11.44 -3.20
N ILE A 31 1.78 -10.25 -3.51
CA ILE A 31 1.27 -9.40 -4.58
C ILE A 31 2.25 -9.37 -5.75
N ASN A 32 1.82 -9.87 -6.90
CA ASN A 32 2.56 -9.69 -8.15
C ASN A 32 2.07 -8.42 -8.83
N HIS A 33 2.89 -7.36 -8.81
CA HIS A 33 2.60 -6.11 -9.49
C HIS A 33 3.46 -5.98 -10.74
N THR A 34 2.83 -5.77 -11.88
CA THR A 34 3.54 -5.53 -13.14
C THR A 34 3.53 -4.03 -13.41
N PRO A 35 4.68 -3.34 -13.35
CA PRO A 35 4.73 -1.93 -13.68
C PRO A 35 4.50 -1.72 -15.18
N ASP A 36 3.70 -0.71 -15.51
CA ASP A 36 3.40 -0.31 -16.90
C ASP A 36 4.56 0.46 -17.54
N THR A 37 5.43 1.05 -16.72
CA THR A 37 6.63 1.77 -17.15
C THR A 37 7.90 0.93 -16.95
N PRO A 38 8.86 1.00 -17.88
CA PRO A 38 10.18 0.43 -17.66
C PRO A 38 10.91 1.24 -16.57
N GLY A 39 11.11 0.65 -15.38
CA GLY A 39 11.79 1.30 -14.26
C GLY A 39 11.36 0.75 -12.90
N LEU A 40 11.64 1.51 -11.84
CA LEU A 40 11.19 1.22 -10.48
C LEU A 40 9.67 1.29 -10.40
N ALA A 41 9.06 0.24 -9.83
CA ALA A 41 7.63 0.17 -9.58
C ALA A 41 7.34 0.74 -8.19
N ASP A 42 6.78 1.95 -8.12
CA ASP A 42 6.35 2.57 -6.87
C ASP A 42 4.91 2.15 -6.54
N VAL A 43 4.74 1.45 -5.43
CA VAL A 43 3.43 1.01 -4.95
C VAL A 43 3.18 1.50 -3.52
N GLU A 44 2.02 2.11 -3.29
CA GLU A 44 1.57 2.45 -1.95
C GLU A 44 0.85 1.25 -1.33
N VAL A 45 1.39 0.72 -0.23
CA VAL A 45 0.81 -0.38 0.51
C VAL A 45 0.26 0.15 1.83
N SER A 46 -1.05 0.06 2.01
CA SER A 46 -1.76 0.44 3.23
C SER A 46 -2.23 -0.79 3.98
N PHE A 47 -2.02 -0.80 5.29
CA PHE A 47 -2.43 -1.86 6.20
C PHE A 47 -3.48 -1.31 7.15
N ALA A 48 -4.64 -1.96 7.21
CA ALA A 48 -5.73 -1.61 8.13
C ALA A 48 -6.18 -2.85 8.89
N MET A 49 -6.38 -2.74 10.19
CA MET A 49 -6.90 -3.83 11.01
C MET A 49 -7.72 -3.24 12.16
N ASP A 50 -8.81 -3.91 12.50
CA ASP A 50 -9.67 -3.48 13.62
C ASP A 50 -8.90 -3.55 14.95
N GLY A 51 -8.95 -2.48 15.73
CA GLY A 51 -8.15 -2.36 16.96
C GLY A 51 -6.67 -2.00 16.74
N TYR A 52 -6.23 -1.78 15.49
CA TYR A 52 -4.87 -1.33 15.15
C TYR A 52 -4.83 -0.05 14.32
N GLN A 53 -3.67 0.62 14.30
CA GLN A 53 -3.46 1.85 13.54
C GLN A 53 -3.25 1.52 12.07
N THR A 54 -3.94 2.25 11.20
CA THR A 54 -3.71 2.17 9.76
C THR A 54 -2.33 2.73 9.44
N VAL A 55 -1.50 1.94 8.78
CA VAL A 55 -0.16 2.37 8.34
C VAL A 55 -0.11 2.30 6.82
N SER A 56 0.43 3.34 6.17
CA SER A 56 0.64 3.32 4.72
C SER A 56 2.09 3.63 4.41
N LYS A 57 2.67 2.83 3.52
CA LYS A 57 4.08 2.90 3.18
C LYS A 57 4.25 2.64 1.69
N THR A 58 5.04 3.47 1.05
CA THR A 58 5.41 3.29 -0.35
C THR A 58 6.61 2.37 -0.44
N TYR A 59 6.52 1.36 -1.31
CA TYR A 59 7.60 0.45 -1.62
C TYR A 59 7.94 0.59 -3.09
N SER A 60 9.22 0.68 -3.38
CA SER A 60 9.76 0.65 -4.73
C SER A 60 10.39 -0.71 -4.98
N GLY A 61 10.14 -1.28 -6.16
CA GLY A 61 10.71 -2.57 -6.53
C GLY A 61 11.08 -2.64 -8.00
N GLU A 62 12.19 -3.31 -8.30
CA GLU A 62 12.66 -3.48 -9.68
C GLU A 62 11.95 -4.66 -10.36
N PRO A 63 11.58 -4.55 -11.65
CA PRO A 63 10.95 -5.62 -12.42
C PRO A 63 11.74 -6.93 -12.36
N GLY A 64 11.11 -7.99 -11.83
CA GLY A 64 11.74 -9.31 -11.67
C GLY A 64 12.47 -9.53 -10.34
N THR A 65 12.37 -8.60 -9.40
CA THR A 65 12.85 -8.79 -8.02
C THR A 65 11.71 -9.14 -7.07
N THR A 66 12.08 -9.70 -5.91
CA THR A 66 11.17 -9.92 -4.79
C THR A 66 11.45 -8.89 -3.70
N VAL A 67 10.42 -8.16 -3.30
CA VAL A 67 10.46 -7.16 -2.24
C VAL A 67 9.74 -7.73 -1.02
N ASN A 68 10.47 -7.94 0.07
CA ASN A 68 9.88 -8.36 1.33
C ASN A 68 9.35 -7.15 2.10
N VAL A 69 8.05 -7.16 2.35
CA VAL A 69 7.30 -6.11 3.02
C VAL A 69 6.84 -6.66 4.37
N SER A 70 7.56 -6.34 5.44
CA SER A 70 7.17 -6.71 6.80
C SER A 70 6.85 -5.46 7.62
N ILE A 71 5.71 -5.46 8.30
CA ILE A 71 5.28 -4.33 9.13
C ILE A 71 4.66 -4.78 10.45
N LYS A 72 5.00 -4.06 11.52
CA LYS A 72 4.36 -4.25 12.83
C LYS A 72 3.28 -3.20 13.04
N LEU A 73 2.06 -3.64 13.28
CA LEU A 73 0.93 -2.72 13.49
C LEU A 73 0.86 -2.31 14.96
N PRO A 74 0.96 -1.00 15.27
CA PRO A 74 0.72 -0.53 16.62
C PRO A 74 -0.80 -0.53 16.89
N ARG A 75 -1.19 -0.91 18.11
CA ARG A 75 -2.60 -0.88 18.53
C ARG A 75 -3.09 0.57 18.61
N ILE A 76 -4.30 0.84 18.12
CA ILE A 76 -4.92 2.17 18.27
C ILE A 76 -5.29 2.41 19.73
N LYS A 77 -4.50 3.24 20.41
CA LYS A 77 -4.94 3.85 21.66
C LYS A 77 -5.86 5.03 21.34
N LYS A 78 -7.14 4.77 21.04
CA LYS A 78 -8.24 5.76 20.92
C LYS A 78 -7.84 7.15 20.39
N GLN A 79 -7.02 7.22 19.33
CA GLN A 79 -6.77 8.45 18.60
C GLN A 79 -7.21 8.19 17.17
N GLY A 80 -8.21 8.97 16.76
CA GLY A 80 -9.09 8.71 15.64
C GLY A 80 -8.43 8.65 14.26
N PRO A 81 -9.24 8.47 13.21
CA PRO A 81 -8.75 8.24 11.86
C PRO A 81 -8.01 9.49 11.38
N LYS A 82 -6.69 9.39 11.23
CA LYS A 82 -5.88 10.38 10.50
C LYS A 82 -5.11 9.64 9.42
N PRO A 83 -4.95 10.24 8.24
CA PRO A 83 -5.60 9.80 7.02
C PRO A 83 -4.55 9.38 6.02
N THR A 84 -4.67 8.20 5.43
CA THR A 84 -3.74 7.81 4.38
C THR A 84 -4.36 8.16 3.03
N LYS A 85 -4.11 9.42 2.67
CA LYS A 85 -3.89 9.93 1.31
C LYS A 85 -4.72 9.20 0.24
N ALA A 86 -5.89 9.74 -0.08
CA ALA A 86 -6.46 9.55 -1.41
C ALA A 86 -5.55 10.28 -2.42
N PRO A 87 -4.85 9.61 -3.35
CA PRO A 87 -4.25 10.30 -4.49
C PRO A 87 -5.35 10.45 -5.54
N GLY A 88 -5.84 11.68 -5.69
CA GLY A 88 -6.48 12.15 -6.92
C GLY A 88 -7.97 11.80 -7.09
N SER A 89 -8.82 12.79 -6.85
CA SER A 89 -9.76 13.24 -7.88
C SER A 89 -10.33 14.60 -7.50
N SER A 90 -9.63 15.66 -7.91
CA SER A 90 -10.20 16.97 -8.18
C SER A 90 -9.32 17.64 -9.23
N TYR A 91 -9.41 17.16 -10.47
CA TYR A 91 -9.32 18.06 -11.62
C TYR A 91 -10.52 19.01 -11.51
N LYS A 92 -10.26 20.23 -11.06
CA LYS A 92 -11.11 21.41 -11.21
C LYS A 92 -10.12 22.55 -11.46
N ASP A 93 -9.55 22.58 -12.67
CA ASP A 93 -9.88 23.60 -13.67
C ASP A 93 -9.53 25.00 -13.14
N ASP A 94 -8.31 25.48 -13.42
CA ASP A 94 -7.93 26.89 -13.28
C ASP A 94 -8.69 27.72 -14.33
N PRO A 95 -9.62 28.63 -13.95
CA PRO A 95 -10.30 29.51 -14.88
C PRO A 95 -9.82 30.96 -14.63
N TYR A 96 -8.55 31.24 -14.93
CA TYR A 96 -8.10 32.60 -15.15
C TYR A 96 -7.39 32.67 -16.51
N GLN A 97 -8.23 32.66 -17.55
CA GLN A 97 -7.99 33.47 -18.75
C GLN A 97 -8.74 34.78 -18.60
#